data_AF-A0A1M5R9R5-F1
#
_entry.id   AF-A0A1M5R9R5-F1
#
_cell.length_a   1.000
_cell.length_b   1.000
_cell.length_c   1.000
_cell.angle_alpha   90.00
_cell.angle_beta   90.00
_cell.angle_gamma   90.00
#
_symmetry.space_group_name_H-M   'P 1'
#
loop_
_entity.id
_entity.type
_entity.pdbx_description
1 polymer ?
#
loop_
_entity_poly.entity_id
_entity_poly.type
_entity_poly.pdbx_seq_one_letter_code
_entity_poly.pdbx_strand_id
1 'polypeptide(L)'
;MMKRWLMVLLLGLGMAAGAQAADVLADIHADMAGCESCHADGEPSSDGAYENETCVGCHGGMTEIEGDQHAAHDGMLVCSDCHAVHEHTAAADASGACADCHDDK
;
A
#
# COMPACT_ATOMS: atom_id res chain seq x y z
N MET A 1 -18.03 -11.39 50.44
CA MET A 1 -18.76 -11.02 49.21
C MET A 1 -18.01 -10.01 48.32
N MET A 2 -17.20 -9.09 48.87
CA MET A 2 -16.50 -8.05 48.10
C MET A 2 -15.27 -8.53 47.29
N LYS A 3 -14.69 -9.69 47.65
CA LYS A 3 -13.46 -10.22 47.01
C LYS A 3 -13.68 -10.84 45.61
N ARG A 4 -14.92 -11.25 45.31
CA ARG A 4 -15.33 -11.77 43.99
C ARG A 4 -15.46 -10.65 42.95
N TRP A 5 -15.78 -9.43 43.39
CA TRP A 5 -15.95 -8.27 42.51
C TRP A 5 -14.61 -7.65 42.10
N LEU A 6 -13.56 -7.77 42.94
CA LEU A 6 -12.20 -7.34 42.56
C LEU A 6 -11.58 -8.19 41.44
N MET A 7 -11.95 -9.48 41.32
CA MET A 7 -11.41 -10.34 40.26
C MET A 7 -12.09 -10.15 38.90
N VAL A 8 -13.30 -9.60 38.87
CA VAL A 8 -14.00 -9.28 37.60
C VAL A 8 -13.46 -7.98 36.99
N LEU A 9 -13.03 -7.02 37.82
CA LEU A 9 -12.43 -5.77 37.36
C LEU A 9 -11.01 -5.92 36.80
N LEU A 10 -10.26 -6.94 37.21
CA LEU A 10 -8.92 -7.23 36.69
C LEU A 10 -8.92 -7.97 35.34
N LEU A 11 -10.06 -8.54 34.93
CA LEU A 11 -10.17 -9.28 33.65
C LEU A 11 -10.55 -8.40 32.45
N GLY A 12 -11.01 -7.15 32.70
CA GLY A 12 -11.51 -6.26 31.65
C GLY A 12 -10.48 -5.35 30.99
N LEU A 13 -9.23 -5.31 31.49
CA LEU A 13 -8.20 -4.35 31.06
C LEU A 13 -7.20 -4.91 30.03
N GLY A 14 -7.52 -6.06 29.40
CA GLY A 14 -6.59 -6.79 28.53
C GLY A 14 -6.79 -6.59 27.02
N MET A 15 -7.82 -5.88 26.56
CA MET A 15 -8.14 -5.73 25.13
C MET A 15 -8.03 -4.29 24.62
N ALA A 16 -7.01 -3.56 25.08
CA ALA A 16 -6.50 -2.40 24.35
C ALA A 16 -5.28 -2.81 23.52
N ALA A 17 -5.40 -3.89 22.73
CA ALA A 17 -4.49 -4.09 21.62
C ALA A 17 -4.76 -2.94 20.65
N GLY A 18 -3.84 -1.97 20.63
CA GLY A 18 -3.96 -0.79 19.79
C GLY A 18 -4.23 -1.21 18.36
N ALA A 19 -5.20 -0.55 17.72
CA ALA A 19 -5.27 -0.53 16.27
C ALA A 19 -3.93 0.06 15.79
N GLN A 20 -2.99 -0.79 15.38
CA GLN A 20 -1.84 -0.33 14.64
C GLN A 20 -2.38 0.18 13.32
N ALA A 21 -2.13 1.45 13.00
CA ALA A 21 -2.42 1.96 11.66
C ALA A 21 -1.68 1.05 10.67
N ALA A 22 -2.37 0.61 9.62
CA ALA A 22 -1.70 -0.17 8.58
C ALA A 22 -0.73 0.75 7.83
N ASP A 23 0.51 0.30 7.67
CA ASP A 23 1.54 1.04 6.95
C ASP A 23 1.13 1.20 5.47
N VAL A 24 1.43 2.37 4.90
CA VAL A 24 1.22 2.62 3.47
C VAL A 24 2.25 1.87 2.64
N LEU A 25 1.98 1.63 1.35
CA LEU A 25 2.88 0.86 0.48
C LEU A 25 4.31 1.44 0.49
N ALA A 26 4.43 2.77 0.48
CA ALA A 26 5.72 3.45 0.50
C ALA A 26 6.50 3.15 1.79
N ASP A 27 5.85 3.15 2.96
CA ASP A 27 6.50 2.85 4.24
C ASP A 27 7.02 1.41 4.27
N ILE A 28 6.24 0.46 3.73
CA ILE A 28 6.67 -0.94 3.63
C ILE A 28 7.95 -1.07 2.80
N HIS A 29 8.06 -0.36 1.67
CA HIS A 29 9.25 -0.40 0.82
C HIS A 29 10.42 0.39 1.42
N ALA A 30 10.16 1.54 2.05
CA ALA A 30 11.16 2.33 2.74
C ALA A 30 11.79 1.57 3.92
N ASP A 31 11.00 0.80 4.67
CA ASP A 31 11.50 -0.06 5.74
C ASP A 31 12.38 -1.20 5.22
N MET A 32 12.16 -1.66 3.99
CA MET A 32 12.96 -2.71 3.36
C MET A 32 14.29 -2.21 2.81
N ALA A 33 14.29 -1.04 2.14
CA ALA A 33 15.43 -0.60 1.33
C ALA A 33 15.64 0.93 1.26
N GLY A 34 14.96 1.70 2.11
CA GLY A 34 15.05 3.17 2.13
C GLY A 34 14.22 3.86 1.05
N CYS A 35 14.15 5.19 1.08
CA CYS A 35 13.44 5.98 0.06
C CYS A 35 14.11 5.85 -1.32
N GLU A 36 15.41 5.59 -1.33
CA GLU A 36 16.23 5.37 -2.51
C GLU A 36 15.86 4.10 -3.27
N SER A 37 15.03 3.24 -2.66
CA SER A 37 14.43 2.10 -3.31
C SER A 37 13.46 2.46 -4.42
N CYS A 38 12.99 3.70 -4.50
CA CYS A 38 12.11 4.20 -5.57
C CYS A 38 12.53 5.58 -6.10
N HIS A 39 13.15 6.42 -5.28
CA HIS A 39 13.47 7.81 -5.60
C HIS A 39 14.98 8.02 -5.75
N ALA A 40 15.42 8.65 -6.85
CA ALA A 40 16.83 8.92 -7.07
C ALA A 40 17.34 9.91 -6.00
N ASP A 41 18.37 9.52 -5.25
CA ASP A 41 18.87 10.28 -4.11
C ASP A 41 17.79 10.62 -3.05
N GLY A 42 16.71 9.83 -2.98
CA GLY A 42 15.58 10.04 -2.08
C GLY A 42 14.60 11.13 -2.53
N GLU A 43 14.79 11.71 -3.72
CA GLU A 43 13.95 12.78 -4.27
C GLU A 43 13.07 12.26 -5.42
N PRO A 44 11.79 12.68 -5.48
CA PRO A 44 10.90 12.26 -6.56
C PRO A 44 11.32 12.84 -7.90
N SER A 45 11.21 12.03 -8.96
CA SER A 45 11.39 12.51 -10.32
C SER A 45 10.27 13.47 -10.72
N SER A 46 10.51 14.27 -11.76
CA SER A 46 9.54 15.28 -12.21
C SER A 46 8.33 14.70 -12.94
N ASP A 47 8.44 13.47 -13.44
CA ASP A 47 7.45 12.83 -14.31
C ASP A 47 7.04 11.42 -13.86
N GLY A 48 7.62 10.91 -12.76
CA GLY A 48 7.34 9.57 -12.24
C GLY A 48 8.00 8.43 -13.03
N ALA A 49 8.79 8.74 -14.07
CA ALA A 49 9.34 7.71 -14.94
C ALA A 49 10.38 6.85 -14.22
N TYR A 50 11.23 7.47 -13.40
CA TYR A 50 12.24 6.77 -12.61
C TYR A 50 11.61 5.81 -11.58
N GLU A 51 10.57 6.26 -10.89
CA GLU A 51 9.83 5.47 -9.92
C GLU A 51 9.18 4.27 -10.60
N ASN A 52 8.51 4.47 -11.74
CA ASN A 52 7.88 3.39 -12.49
C ASN A 52 8.91 2.35 -13.01
N GLU A 53 10.06 2.81 -13.51
CA GLU A 53 11.16 1.91 -13.89
C GLU A 53 11.61 1.05 -12.71
N THR A 54 11.62 1.61 -11.50
CA THR A 54 12.01 0.90 -10.29
C THR A 54 10.96 -0.13 -9.86
N CYS A 55 9.67 0.17 -10.02
CA CYS A 55 8.59 -0.82 -9.85
C CYS A 55 8.80 -2.02 -10.77
N VAL A 56 8.98 -1.76 -12.07
CA VAL A 56 9.17 -2.80 -13.09
C VAL A 56 10.44 -3.61 -12.85
N GLY A 57 11.51 -2.98 -12.38
CA GLY A 57 12.78 -3.64 -12.07
C GLY A 57 12.65 -4.78 -11.05
N CYS A 58 11.70 -4.68 -10.12
CA CYS A 58 11.47 -5.69 -9.08
C CYS A 58 10.23 -6.56 -9.32
N HIS A 59 9.14 -5.97 -9.85
CA HIS A 59 7.85 -6.64 -10.00
C HIS A 59 7.59 -7.19 -11.40
N GLY A 60 8.41 -6.82 -12.39
CA GLY A 60 8.16 -7.15 -13.80
C GLY A 60 7.22 -6.16 -14.48
N GLY A 61 7.04 -6.32 -15.78
CA GLY A 61 6.15 -5.48 -16.58
C GLY A 61 4.66 -5.76 -16.35
N MET A 62 3.78 -4.87 -16.82
CA MET A 62 2.32 -5.00 -16.67
C MET A 62 1.76 -6.31 -17.24
N THR A 63 2.39 -6.89 -18.25
CA THR A 63 1.97 -8.19 -18.84
C THR A 63 2.53 -9.41 -18.12
N GLU A 64 3.49 -9.21 -17.22
CA GLU A 64 4.15 -10.26 -16.45
C GLU A 64 3.53 -10.42 -15.05
N ILE A 65 2.92 -9.36 -14.54
CA ILE A 65 2.19 -9.36 -13.27
C ILE A 65 0.84 -10.08 -13.45
N GLU A 66 0.48 -10.92 -12.47
CA GLU A 66 -0.79 -11.65 -12.50
C GLU A 66 -2.01 -10.69 -12.49
N GLY A 67 -3.05 -11.09 -13.21
CA GLY A 67 -4.34 -10.39 -13.26
C GLY A 67 -4.57 -9.65 -14.56
N ASP A 68 -5.75 -9.89 -15.15
CA ASP A 68 -6.13 -9.32 -16.45
C ASP A 68 -6.14 -7.78 -16.47
N GLN A 69 -6.28 -7.16 -15.30
CA GLN A 69 -6.29 -5.70 -15.17
C GLN A 69 -4.92 -5.09 -15.46
N HIS A 70 -3.80 -5.71 -15.07
CA HIS A 70 -2.47 -5.16 -15.37
C HIS A 70 -2.21 -5.20 -16.87
N ALA A 71 -2.42 -6.36 -17.50
CA ALA A 71 -2.25 -6.52 -18.94
C ALA A 71 -3.16 -5.60 -19.76
N ALA A 72 -4.38 -5.31 -19.27
CA ALA A 72 -5.30 -4.39 -19.93
C ALA A 72 -4.83 -2.93 -19.91
N HIS A 73 -3.91 -2.54 -19.02
CA HIS A 73 -3.38 -1.18 -18.90
C HIS A 73 -1.92 -1.05 -19.38
N ASP A 74 -1.35 -2.11 -19.96
CA ASP A 74 0.00 -2.10 -20.50
C ASP A 74 0.20 -0.99 -21.54
N GLY A 75 1.25 -0.19 -21.35
CA GLY A 75 1.58 0.96 -22.20
C GLY A 75 0.61 2.15 -22.13
N MET A 76 -0.42 2.10 -21.28
CA MET A 76 -1.38 3.21 -21.09
C MET A 76 -1.18 3.92 -19.75
N LEU A 77 -0.91 3.16 -18.70
CA LEU A 77 -0.74 3.66 -17.33
C LEU A 77 0.57 3.16 -16.74
N VAL A 78 1.03 3.85 -15.71
CA VAL A 78 2.14 3.44 -14.84
C VAL A 78 1.60 2.88 -13.53
N CYS A 79 2.44 2.16 -12.78
CA CYS A 79 2.02 1.49 -11.55
C CYS A 79 1.34 2.43 -10.55
N SER A 80 1.87 3.65 -10.41
CA SER A 80 1.38 4.67 -9.48
C SER A 80 0.04 5.30 -9.86
N ASP A 81 -0.44 5.10 -11.10
CA ASP A 81 -1.74 5.64 -11.51
C ASP A 81 -2.90 4.95 -10.81
N CYS A 82 -2.71 3.70 -10.36
CA CYS A 82 -3.68 2.97 -9.52
C CYS A 82 -3.16 2.75 -8.10
N HIS A 83 -1.85 2.51 -7.94
CA HIS A 83 -1.23 2.35 -6.63
C HIS A 83 -0.72 3.70 -6.12
N ALA A 84 -1.59 4.50 -5.51
CA ALA A 84 -1.21 5.72 -4.79
C ALA A 84 -0.40 5.35 -3.53
N VAL A 85 0.90 5.08 -3.70
CA VAL A 85 1.71 4.33 -2.71
C VAL A 85 1.95 5.06 -1.39
N HIS A 86 1.82 6.38 -1.37
CA HIS A 86 1.95 7.19 -0.15
C HIS A 86 0.63 7.32 0.62
N GLU A 87 -0.48 6.87 0.03
CA GLU A 87 -1.83 7.00 0.57
C GLU A 87 -2.46 5.64 0.85
N HIS A 88 -2.22 4.68 -0.05
CA HIS A 88 -2.81 3.34 0.00
C HIS A 88 -1.97 2.42 0.88
N THR A 89 -2.65 1.59 1.67
CA THR A 89 -2.03 0.52 2.46
C THR A 89 -1.90 -0.75 1.62
N ALA A 90 -1.03 -1.70 1.99
CA ALA A 90 -0.92 -2.95 1.24
C ALA A 90 -2.22 -3.78 1.23
N ALA A 91 -3.11 -3.52 2.20
CA ALA A 91 -4.45 -4.10 2.25
C ALA A 91 -5.49 -3.31 1.45
N ALA A 92 -5.16 -2.10 0.98
CA ALA A 92 -6.03 -1.31 0.13
C ALA A 92 -6.06 -1.94 -1.27
N ASP A 93 -7.26 -2.30 -1.70
CA ASP A 93 -7.51 -2.80 -3.04
C ASP A 93 -7.38 -1.66 -4.05
N ALA A 94 -6.46 -1.79 -5.02
CA ALA A 94 -6.30 -0.84 -6.11
C ALA A 94 -7.56 -0.75 -6.99
N SER A 95 -8.51 -1.70 -6.89
CA SER A 95 -9.81 -1.62 -7.55
C SER A 95 -10.61 -0.39 -7.15
N GLY A 96 -10.33 0.23 -5.99
CA GLY A 96 -10.90 1.52 -5.63
C GLY A 96 -10.60 2.63 -6.64
N ALA A 97 -9.44 2.56 -7.30
CA ALA A 97 -9.04 3.53 -8.33
C ALA A 97 -9.78 3.34 -9.67
N CYS A 98 -10.56 2.27 -9.84
CA CYS A 98 -11.30 2.04 -11.09
C CYS A 98 -12.26 3.21 -11.39
N ALA A 99 -12.94 3.72 -10.36
CA ALA A 99 -13.93 4.79 -10.50
C ALA A 99 -13.30 6.15 -10.82
N ASP A 100 -11.98 6.29 -10.68
CA ASP A 100 -11.26 7.52 -11.02
C ASP A 100 -11.14 7.71 -12.54
N CYS A 101 -11.28 6.62 -13.31
CA CYS A 101 -11.14 6.62 -14.77
C CYS A 101 -12.30 5.92 -15.52
N HIS A 102 -13.08 5.07 -14.86
CA HIS A 102 -14.20 4.33 -15.47
C HIS A 102 -15.54 4.73 -14.84
N ASP A 103 -16.38 5.38 -15.63
CA ASP A 103 -17.73 5.83 -15.22
C ASP A 103 -18.78 4.70 -15.20
N ASP A 104 -18.45 3.50 -15.70
CA ASP A 104 -19.37 2.38 -15.94
C ASP A 104 -19.19 1.20 -14.96
N LYS A 105 -18.47 1.41 -13.86
CA LYS A 105 -18.20 0.37 -12.84
C LYS A 105 -19.20 0.42 -11.69
#